data_AF-A0A162PJS6-F1
#
_entry.id   AF-A0A162PJS6-F1
#
_cell.length_a   1.000
_cell.length_b   1.000
_cell.length_c   1.000
_cell.angle_alpha   90.00
_cell.angle_beta   90.00
_cell.angle_gamma   90.00
#
_symmetry.space_group_name_H-M   'P 1'
#
loop_
_entity.id
_entity.type
_entity.pdbx_description
1 polymer ?
#
loop_
_entity_poly.entity_id
_entity_poly.type
_entity_poly.pdbx_seq_one_letter_code
_entity_poly.pdbx_strand_id
1 'polypeptide(L)'
;MPNNTSFVFVGNPGKKISLEHASHSCPRCKQLSVQLIRSETQLIVLNKRIANNMRVRYECSSCKWKNEELPYDSDTMAQMQRYFSDDGGDMSSESSGETYMYPVSPTSPTRPGTAY
;
A
#
# COMPACT_ATOMS: atom_id res chain seq x y z
N MET A 1 52.62 22.97 5.49
CA MET A 1 51.54 22.93 4.49
C MET A 1 50.43 22.04 5.04
N PRO A 2 49.27 22.57 5.46
CA PRO A 2 48.18 21.72 5.91
C PRO A 2 47.63 20.95 4.69
N ASN A 3 47.61 19.63 4.81
CA ASN A 3 47.14 18.72 3.77
C ASN A 3 45.62 18.88 3.65
N ASN A 4 45.16 19.50 2.57
CA ASN A 4 43.76 19.84 2.37
C ASN A 4 43.02 18.55 1.95
N THR A 5 42.59 17.75 2.92
CA THR A 5 41.85 16.51 2.67
C THR A 5 40.46 16.85 2.16
N SER A 6 40.32 16.94 0.83
CA SER A 6 39.03 17.06 0.16
C SER A 6 38.28 15.74 0.27
N PHE A 7 37.10 15.77 0.87
CA PHE A 7 36.18 14.63 0.92
C PHE A 7 35.05 14.86 -0.07
N VAL A 8 34.82 13.88 -0.93
CA VAL A 8 33.78 13.92 -1.96
C VAL A 8 32.54 13.23 -1.41
N PHE A 9 31.45 13.97 -1.23
CA PHE A 9 30.13 13.40 -1.00
C PHE A 9 29.47 13.11 -2.34
N VAL A 10 29.19 11.84 -2.62
CA VAL A 10 28.38 11.43 -3.78
C VAL A 10 27.04 10.91 -3.25
N GLY A 11 26.01 11.75 -3.34
CA GLY A 11 24.63 11.31 -3.12
C GLY A 11 24.08 10.75 -4.43
N ASN A 12 23.82 9.43 -4.49
CA ASN A 12 23.10 8.89 -5.63
C ASN A 12 21.65 9.38 -5.58
N PRO A 13 21.11 10.01 -6.64
CA PRO A 13 19.71 10.39 -6.67
C PRO A 13 18.87 9.13 -6.46
N GLY A 14 18.08 9.15 -5.39
CA GLY A 14 17.40 7.95 -4.93
C GLY A 14 16.51 7.34 -6.02
N LYS A 15 16.54 6.01 -6.16
CA LYS A 15 15.69 5.31 -7.12
C LYS A 15 14.25 5.40 -6.65
N LYS A 16 13.35 5.85 -7.53
CA LYS A 16 11.91 5.80 -7.32
C LYS A 16 11.32 4.68 -8.14
N ILE A 17 10.55 3.80 -7.51
CA ILE A 17 9.93 2.63 -8.11
C ILE A 17 8.43 2.75 -7.85
N SER A 18 7.60 2.74 -8.89
CA SER A 18 6.15 2.59 -8.69
C SER A 18 5.86 1.17 -8.25
N LEU A 19 5.17 1.02 -7.14
CA LEU A 19 4.77 -0.28 -6.61
C LEU A 19 3.43 -0.75 -7.19
N GLU A 20 2.66 0.15 -7.78
CA GLU A 20 1.36 -0.13 -8.35
C GLU A 20 1.21 0.42 -9.78
N HIS A 21 0.32 -0.20 -10.54
CA HIS A 21 -0.10 0.28 -11.87
C HIS A 21 -1.37 1.13 -11.79
N ALA A 22 -2.09 1.08 -10.67
CA ALA A 22 -3.26 1.92 -10.42
C ALA A 22 -2.82 3.38 -10.21
N SER A 23 -3.64 4.32 -10.67
CA SER A 23 -3.42 5.76 -10.43
C SER A 23 -4.65 6.33 -9.74
N HIS A 24 -4.41 7.11 -8.69
CA HIS A 24 -5.45 7.69 -7.85
C HIS A 24 -5.59 9.20 -8.05
N SER A 25 -6.77 9.71 -7.71
CA SER A 25 -7.09 11.13 -7.75
C SER A 25 -6.21 11.91 -6.77
N CYS A 26 -5.48 12.89 -7.27
CA CYS A 26 -4.72 13.78 -6.40
C CYS A 26 -5.65 14.77 -5.68
N PRO A 27 -5.56 14.93 -4.35
CA PRO A 27 -6.39 15.89 -3.63
C PRO A 27 -6.09 17.35 -4.01
N ARG A 28 -4.89 17.62 -4.57
CA ARG A 28 -4.50 18.96 -5.04
C ARG A 28 -4.83 19.20 -6.51
N CYS A 29 -4.54 18.23 -7.39
CA CYS A 29 -4.71 18.41 -8.83
C CYS A 29 -6.07 17.92 -9.36
N LYS A 30 -6.80 17.12 -8.58
CA LYS A 30 -8.04 16.41 -8.99
C LYS A 30 -7.86 15.57 -10.26
N GLN A 31 -6.64 15.11 -10.52
CA GLN A 31 -6.25 14.27 -11.66
C GLN A 31 -5.71 12.93 -11.16
N LEU A 32 -5.96 11.86 -11.93
CA LEU A 32 -5.42 10.51 -11.68
C LEU A 32 -3.89 10.50 -11.89
N SER A 33 -3.17 10.81 -10.83
CA SER A 33 -1.72 11.11 -10.89
C SER A 33 -0.97 10.68 -9.63
N VAL A 34 -1.68 10.22 -8.60
CA VAL A 34 -1.10 9.68 -7.37
C VAL A 34 -0.82 8.20 -7.55
N GLN A 35 0.41 7.79 -7.24
CA GLN A 35 0.84 6.40 -7.27
C GLN A 35 1.65 6.08 -6.02
N LEU A 36 1.61 4.83 -5.56
CA LEU A 36 2.44 4.34 -4.48
C LEU A 36 3.88 4.17 -4.96
N ILE A 37 4.77 5.04 -4.48
CA ILE A 37 6.18 5.05 -4.85
C ILE A 37 7.04 4.58 -3.68
N ARG A 38 7.93 3.62 -3.97
CA ARG A 38 9.09 3.31 -3.14
C ARG A 38 10.26 4.18 -3.56
N SER A 39 10.75 5.02 -2.65
CA SER A 39 12.00 5.77 -2.81
C SER A 39 13.12 5.13 -2.01
N GLU A 40 14.27 4.92 -2.63
CA GLU A 40 15.49 4.41 -2.01
C GLU A 40 16.62 5.43 -2.12
N THR A 41 17.10 5.94 -0.98
CA THR A 41 18.21 6.91 -0.92
C THR A 41 19.41 6.28 -0.23
N GLN A 42 20.55 6.24 -0.92
CA GLN A 42 21.80 5.70 -0.38
C GLN A 42 22.82 6.82 -0.21
N LEU A 43 23.43 6.90 0.98
CA LEU A 43 24.50 7.85 1.29
C LEU A 43 25.84 7.10 1.38
N ILE A 44 26.76 7.45 0.49
CA ILE A 44 28.09 6.84 0.37
C ILE A 44 29.15 7.90 0.71
N VAL A 45 30.03 7.58 1.65
CA VAL A 45 31.14 8.45 2.06
C VAL A 45 32.39 7.60 2.17
N LEU A 46 33.48 8.02 1.51
CA LEU A 46 34.77 7.29 1.50
C LEU A 46 34.62 5.81 1.13
N ASN A 47 33.84 5.51 0.09
CA ASN A 47 33.50 4.14 -0.33
C ASN A 47 32.80 3.27 0.73
N LYS A 48 32.40 3.85 1.86
CA LYS A 48 31.54 3.19 2.86
C LYS A 48 30.11 3.67 2.70
N ARG A 49 29.18 2.71 2.66
CA ARG A 49 27.74 2.99 2.75
C ARG A 49 27.43 3.35 4.20
N ILE A 50 27.00 4.58 4.45
CA ILE A 50 26.69 5.07 5.80
C ILE A 50 25.21 4.93 6.10
N ALA A 51 24.33 5.16 5.12
CA ALA A 51 22.89 5.07 5.33
C ALA A 51 22.18 4.55 4.08
N ASN A 52 21.19 3.69 4.32
CA ASN A 52 20.17 3.33 3.34
C ASN A 52 18.82 3.75 3.91
N ASN A 53 18.15 4.70 3.24
CA ASN A 53 16.83 5.15 3.60
C ASN A 53 15.83 4.68 2.54
N MET A 54 14.97 3.76 2.93
CA MET A 54 13.87 3.29 2.10
C MET A 54 12.56 3.83 2.66
N ARG A 55 11.72 4.39 1.78
CA ARG A 55 10.41 4.91 2.15
C ARG A 55 9.39 4.59 1.09
N VAL A 56 8.21 4.15 1.52
CA VAL A 56 7.07 3.85 0.65
C VAL A 56 5.98 4.87 0.95
N ARG A 57 5.58 5.65 -0.05
CA ARG A 57 4.59 6.73 0.07
C ARG A 57 3.85 6.94 -1.23
N TYR A 58 2.61 7.39 -1.14
CA TYR A 58 1.90 7.92 -2.28
C TYR A 58 2.55 9.23 -2.73
N GLU A 59 2.80 9.38 -4.02
CA GLU A 59 3.34 10.61 -4.62
C GLU A 59 2.53 10.98 -5.87
N CYS A 60 2.13 12.25 -5.98
CA CYS A 60 1.54 12.79 -7.19
C CYS A 60 2.65 13.15 -8.20
N SER A 61 2.56 12.63 -9.42
CA SER A 61 3.52 12.92 -10.49
C SER A 61 3.53 14.40 -10.90
N SER A 62 2.36 15.05 -10.89
CA SER A 62 2.15 16.44 -11.32
C SER A 62 2.58 17.48 -10.27
N CYS A 63 2.05 17.42 -9.04
CA CYS A 63 2.31 18.44 -8.01
C CYS A 63 3.26 18.03 -6.89
N LYS A 64 3.84 16.82 -6.96
CA LYS A 64 4.76 16.27 -5.94
C LYS A 64 4.18 16.20 -4.53
N TRP A 65 2.84 16.22 -4.39
CA TRP A 65 2.17 15.90 -3.13
C TRP A 65 2.56 14.50 -2.69
N LYS A 66 2.80 14.31 -1.38
CA LYS A 66 3.22 13.02 -0.81
C LYS A 66 2.46 12.73 0.48
N ASN A 67 2.08 11.48 0.68
CA ASN A 67 1.50 11.01 1.94
C ASN A 67 1.83 9.53 2.20
N GLU A 68 1.73 9.10 3.46
CA GLU A 68 1.91 7.69 3.82
C GLU A 68 0.67 6.87 3.49
N GLU A 69 -0.50 7.49 3.61
CA GLU A 69 -1.79 6.87 3.31
C GLU A 69 -2.39 7.44 2.03
N LEU A 70 -3.14 6.60 1.33
CA LEU A 70 -3.90 7.02 0.17
C LEU A 70 -4.96 8.03 0.63
N PRO A 71 -5.09 9.19 -0.02
CA PRO A 71 -6.18 10.10 0.29
C PRO A 71 -7.49 9.40 -0.12
N TYR A 72 -8.34 9.10 0.85
CA TYR A 72 -9.67 8.58 0.61
C TYR A 72 -10.49 9.63 -0.14
N ASP A 73 -11.17 9.22 -1.21
CA ASP A 73 -12.23 10.06 -1.78
C ASP A 73 -13.34 10.16 -0.74
N SER A 74 -13.76 11.38 -0.40
CA SER A 74 -14.81 11.65 0.60
C SER A 74 -16.09 10.85 0.36
N ASP A 75 -16.36 10.54 -0.91
CA ASP A 75 -17.51 9.75 -1.34
C ASP A 75 -17.42 8.29 -0.86
N THR A 76 -16.23 7.70 -0.84
CA THR A 76 -16.02 6.33 -0.36
C THR A 76 -16.24 6.22 1.15
N MET A 77 -15.79 7.22 1.93
CA MET A 77 -16.07 7.26 3.37
C MET A 77 -17.56 7.44 3.64
N ALA A 78 -18.23 8.35 2.93
CA ALA A 78 -19.66 8.58 3.10
C ALA A 78 -20.49 7.34 2.71
N GLN A 79 -20.07 6.59 1.69
CA GLN A 79 -20.71 5.35 1.30
C GLN A 79 -20.48 4.22 2.30
N MET A 80 -19.24 4.06 2.79
CA MET A 80 -18.94 3.11 3.87
C MET A 80 -19.73 3.43 5.14
N GLN A 81 -19.80 4.70 5.52
CA GLN A 81 -20.55 5.12 6.70
C GLN A 81 -22.04 4.83 6.57
N ARG A 82 -22.63 5.03 5.38
CA ARG A 82 -24.03 4.61 5.13
C ARG A 82 -24.22 3.11 5.31
N TYR A 83 -23.31 2.29 4.78
CA TYR A 83 -23.38 0.84 4.93
C TYR A 83 -23.32 0.39 6.40
N PHE A 84 -22.44 1.00 7.21
CA PHE A 84 -22.37 0.71 8.65
C PHE A 84 -23.53 1.29 9.45
N SER A 85 -24.24 2.30 8.94
CA SER A 85 -25.39 2.93 9.62
C SER A 85 -26.71 2.23 9.30
N ASP A 86 -26.76 1.39 8.27
CA ASP A 86 -27.98 0.68 7.82
C ASP A 86 -28.27 -0.58 8.67
N ASP A 87 -27.33 -1.02 9.51
CA ASP A 87 -27.48 -2.20 10.41
C ASP A 87 -28.30 -1.89 11.68
N GLY A 88 -28.93 -0.72 11.77
CA GLY A 88 -29.73 -0.27 12.92
C GLY A 88 -31.24 -0.44 12.79
N GLY A 89 -31.73 -1.10 11.73
CA GLY A 89 -33.17 -1.25 11.46
C GLY A 89 -33.77 -2.53 12.04
N ASP A 90 -34.37 -2.42 13.23
CA ASP A 90 -35.43 -3.29 13.77
C ASP A 90 -35.24 -4.81 13.65
N MET A 91 -34.37 -5.37 14.50
CA MET A 91 -34.42 -6.81 14.80
C MET A 91 -35.42 -7.05 15.94
N SER A 92 -36.70 -7.08 15.56
CA SER A 92 -37.78 -7.60 16.40
C SER A 92 -37.40 -9.00 16.87
N SER A 93 -37.41 -9.20 18.18
CA SER A 93 -37.06 -10.46 18.81
C SER A 93 -38.09 -11.54 18.46
N GLU A 94 -37.79 -12.39 17.48
CA GLU A 94 -38.41 -13.71 17.39
C GLU A 94 -37.35 -14.80 17.24
N SER A 95 -37.25 -15.55 18.34
CA SER A 95 -36.51 -16.79 18.51
C SER A 95 -36.91 -17.84 17.46
N SER A 96 -35.96 -18.31 16.67
CA SER A 96 -35.93 -19.68 16.15
C SER A 96 -34.49 -20.01 15.74
N GLY A 97 -33.92 -21.05 16.33
CA GLY A 97 -32.54 -21.45 16.08
C GLY A 97 -32.33 -21.93 14.64
N GLU A 98 -31.34 -21.36 13.96
CA GLU A 98 -30.87 -21.87 12.67
C GLU A 98 -29.38 -22.22 12.78
N THR A 99 -29.13 -23.53 12.66
CA THR A 99 -27.82 -24.16 12.61
C THR A 99 -26.98 -23.56 11.49
N TYR A 100 -25.88 -22.89 11.85
CA TYR A 100 -24.87 -22.44 10.90
C TYR A 100 -24.20 -23.66 10.23
N MET A 101 -24.62 -23.97 9.00
CA MET A 101 -23.87 -24.86 8.11
C MET A 101 -22.63 -24.11 7.61
N TYR A 102 -21.46 -24.47 8.14
CA TYR A 102 -20.19 -24.04 7.58
C TYR A 102 -20.02 -24.64 6.17
N PRO A 103 -19.58 -23.86 5.15
CA PRO A 103 -19.28 -24.42 3.84
C PRO A 103 -18.03 -25.31 3.93
N VAL A 104 -18.21 -26.59 3.61
CA VAL A 104 -17.14 -27.59 3.57
C VAL A 104 -16.23 -27.28 2.38
N SER A 105 -14.95 -27.05 2.63
CA SER A 105 -13.93 -26.90 1.59
C SER A 105 -13.88 -28.14 0.69
N PRO A 106 -13.76 -28.01 -0.64
CA PRO A 106 -13.62 -29.15 -1.52
C PRO A 106 -12.25 -29.81 -1.33
N THR A 107 -12.24 -31.04 -0.84
CA THR A 107 -11.07 -31.91 -0.76
C THR A 107 -10.66 -32.34 -2.18
N SER A 108 -9.43 -32.04 -2.58
CA SER A 108 -8.84 -32.49 -3.85
C SER A 108 -8.85 -34.02 -3.97
N PRO A 109 -9.14 -34.60 -5.16
CA PRO A 109 -9.12 -36.05 -5.33
C PRO A 109 -7.69 -36.60 -5.31
N THR A 110 -7.40 -37.45 -4.33
CA THR A 110 -6.20 -38.28 -4.28
C THR A 110 -6.25 -39.35 -5.39
N ARG A 111 -5.23 -39.34 -6.25
CA ARG A 111 -5.04 -40.27 -7.37
C ARG A 111 -4.77 -41.69 -6.83
N PRO A 112 -5.51 -42.73 -7.24
CA PRO A 112 -5.16 -44.10 -6.87
C PRO A 112 -3.97 -44.59 -7.70
N GLY A 113 -2.93 -45.06 -7.02
CA GLY A 113 -1.82 -45.80 -7.64
C GLY A 113 -2.29 -47.20 -8.01
N THR A 114 -2.20 -47.55 -9.29
CA THR A 114 -2.37 -48.91 -9.79
C THR A 114 -1.07 -49.68 -9.58
N ALA A 115 -1.13 -50.70 -8.73
CA ALA A 115 -0.15 -51.78 -8.70
C ALA A 115 -0.63 -52.88 -9.65
N TYR A 116 0.16 -53.18 -10.68
CA TYR A 116 0.37 -54.51 -11.27
C TYR A 116 1.69 -54.47 -12.04
#